data_AF-A0A7V9THI9-F1
#
_entry.id   AF-A0A7V9THI9-F1
#
_cell.length_a   1.000
_cell.length_b   1.000
_cell.length_c   1.000
_cell.angle_alpha   90.00
_cell.angle_beta   90.00
_cell.angle_gamma   90.00
#
_symmetry.space_group_name_H-M   'P 1'
#
loop_
_entity.id
_entity.type
_entity.pdbx_description
1 polymer ?
#
loop_
_entity_poly.entity_id
_entity_poly.type
_entity_poly.pdbx_seq_one_letter_code
_entity_poly.pdbx_strand_id
1 'polypeptide(L)'
;PLTGGSDKLAHFGAYAVFGFALGHARATTGIPVAVAALIGGLYAISDEVHQSFVPGRSPDFADWVADAAGILFGLFAHHAWRRSRAARSGRRSVAGNISDT
;
A
#
# COMPACT_ATOMS: atom_id res chain seq x y z
N PRO A 1 -21.32 -5.30 14.78
CA PRO A 1 -20.08 -6.03 14.42
C PRO A 1 -20.08 -6.40 12.93
N LEU A 2 -19.10 -5.90 12.16
CA LEU A 2 -18.86 -6.43 10.82
C LEU A 2 -18.40 -7.87 11.00
N THR A 3 -19.15 -8.82 10.43
CA THR A 3 -18.81 -10.25 10.50
C THR A 3 -17.41 -10.48 9.94
N GLY A 4 -16.55 -11.21 10.65
CA GLY A 4 -15.08 -11.16 10.57
C GLY A 4 -14.37 -11.34 9.22
N GLY A 5 -15.08 -11.56 8.10
CA GLY A 5 -14.51 -11.44 6.75
C GLY A 5 -14.53 -10.02 6.20
N SER A 6 -15.60 -9.26 6.45
CA SER A 6 -15.74 -7.87 5.96
C SER A 6 -14.78 -6.92 6.68
N ASP A 7 -14.50 -7.21 7.95
CA ASP A 7 -13.57 -6.46 8.79
C ASP A 7 -12.13 -6.59 8.26
N LYS A 8 -11.69 -7.83 7.99
CA LYS A 8 -10.39 -8.14 7.37
C LYS A 8 -10.21 -7.50 6.00
N LEU A 9 -11.28 -7.47 5.20
CA LEU A 9 -11.24 -6.83 3.89
C LEU A 9 -11.10 -5.31 3.99
N ALA A 10 -11.72 -4.70 5.00
CA ALA A 10 -11.58 -3.28 5.29
C ALA A 10 -10.15 -2.95 5.74
N HIS A 11 -9.60 -3.75 6.65
CA HIS A 11 -8.21 -3.70 7.10
C HIS A 11 -7.23 -3.80 5.92
N PHE A 12 -7.32 -4.88 5.14
CA PHE A 12 -6.53 -5.06 3.92
C PHE A 12 -6.66 -3.86 2.97
N GLY A 13 -7.88 -3.38 2.71
CA GLY A 13 -8.13 -2.27 1.80
C GLY A 13 -7.54 -0.95 2.28
N ALA A 14 -7.71 -0.61 3.56
CA ALA A 14 -7.15 0.59 4.17
C ALA A 14 -5.62 0.58 4.10
N TYR A 15 -5.01 -0.54 4.48
CA TYR A 15 -3.56 -0.70 4.47
C TYR A 15 -2.97 -0.86 3.07
N ALA A 16 -3.76 -1.30 2.08
CA ALA A 16 -3.39 -1.24 0.66
C ALA A 16 -3.27 0.20 0.15
N VAL A 17 -4.22 1.07 0.50
CA VAL A 17 -4.12 2.50 0.17
C VAL A 17 -2.92 3.13 0.88
N PHE A 18 -2.71 2.81 2.16
CA PHE A 18 -1.56 3.28 2.91
C PHE A 18 -0.22 2.82 2.32
N GLY A 19 -0.10 1.53 1.96
CA GLY A 19 1.07 0.98 1.28
C GLY A 19 1.35 1.65 -0.06
N PHE A 20 0.31 1.99 -0.83
CA PHE A 20 0.45 2.74 -2.08
C PHE A 20 0.99 4.15 -1.82
N ALA A 21 0.46 4.85 -0.81
CA ALA A 21 0.92 6.18 -0.40
C ALA A 21 2.38 6.15 0.08
N LEU A 22 2.77 5.14 0.86
CA LEU A 22 4.16 4.90 1.25
C LEU A 22 5.06 4.66 0.03
N GLY A 23 4.56 3.92 -0.97
CA GLY A 23 5.24 3.75 -2.25
C GLY A 23 5.52 5.08 -2.94
N HIS A 24 4.55 6.00 -2.92
CA HIS A 24 4.67 7.35 -3.48
C HIS A 24 5.66 8.21 -2.69
N ALA A 25 5.53 8.26 -1.37
CA ALA A 25 6.45 8.97 -0.48
C ALA A 25 7.89 8.46 -0.62
N ARG A 26 8.08 7.16 -0.80
CA ARG A 26 9.39 6.59 -1.11
C ARG A 26 9.94 7.10 -2.43
N ALA A 27 9.12 7.24 -3.46
CA ALA A 27 9.59 7.72 -4.76
C ALA A 27 10.05 9.20 -4.72
N THR A 28 9.61 9.98 -3.74
CA THR A 28 10.05 11.37 -3.53
C THR A 28 11.23 11.48 -2.56
N THR A 29 11.26 10.65 -1.51
CA THR A 29 12.29 10.70 -0.44
C THR A 29 13.48 9.78 -0.68
N GLY A 30 13.36 8.79 -1.56
CA GLY A 30 14.44 7.85 -1.89
C GLY A 30 14.67 6.74 -0.86
N ILE A 31 13.82 6.60 0.17
CA ILE A 31 14.01 5.58 1.21
C ILE A 31 13.91 4.14 0.65
N PRO A 32 14.60 3.15 1.24
CA PRO A 32 14.46 1.76 0.84
C PRO A 32 13.04 1.23 1.04
N VAL A 33 12.61 0.27 0.21
CA VAL A 33 11.30 -0.37 0.34
C VAL A 33 11.14 -1.07 1.70
N ALA A 34 12.23 -1.62 2.26
CA ALA A 34 12.24 -2.24 3.58
C ALA A 34 11.92 -1.23 4.70
N VAL A 35 12.42 0.01 4.60
CA VAL A 35 12.13 1.07 5.57
C VAL A 35 10.67 1.49 5.47
N ALA A 36 10.13 1.65 4.25
CA ALA A 36 8.72 1.95 4.06
C ALA A 36 7.80 0.84 4.60
N ALA A 37 8.14 -0.43 4.35
CA ALA A 37 7.40 -1.58 4.88
C ALA A 37 7.48 -1.65 6.42
N LEU A 38 8.64 -1.34 7.02
CA LEU A 38 8.81 -1.28 8.46
C LEU A 38 7.96 -0.17 9.09
N ILE A 39 7.97 1.04 8.51
CA ILE A 39 7.10 2.15 8.94
C ILE A 39 5.63 1.72 8.88
N GLY A 40 5.21 1.09 7.77
CA GLY A 40 3.86 0.59 7.61
C GLY A 40 3.48 -0.45 8.67
N GLY A 41 4.35 -1.43 8.90
CA GLY A 41 4.12 -2.50 9.88
C GLY A 41 4.09 -2.01 11.32
N LEU A 42 4.96 -1.07 11.70
CA LEU A 42 4.94 -0.44 13.03
C LEU A 42 3.66 0.37 13.25
N TYR A 43 3.16 1.03 12.20
CA TYR A 43 1.88 1.72 12.24
C TYR A 43 0.72 0.74 12.41
N ALA A 44 0.73 -0.39 11.69
CA ALA A 44 -0.29 -1.45 11.85
C ALA A 44 -0.32 -2.02 13.28
N ILE A 45 0.84 -2.29 13.87
CA ILE A 45 0.93 -2.73 15.27
C ILE A 45 0.37 -1.66 16.20
N SER A 46 0.69 -0.39 15.94
CA SER A 46 0.17 0.71 16.73
C SER A 46 -1.36 0.77 16.65
N ASP A 47 -1.95 0.57 15.48
CA ASP A 47 -3.40 0.60 15.29
C ASP A 47 -4.10 -0.51 16.08
N GLU A 48 -3.60 -1.75 16.05
CA GLU A 48 -4.10 -2.86 16.87
C GLU A 48 -4.04 -2.56 18.38
N VAL A 49 -2.94 -1.94 18.83
CA VAL A 49 -2.83 -1.48 20.22
C VAL A 49 -3.87 -0.42 20.53
N HIS A 50 -4.13 0.53 19.61
CA HIS A 50 -5.18 1.54 19.80
C HIS A 50 -6.59 0.91 19.82
N GLN A 51 -6.84 -0.11 18.98
CA GLN A 51 -8.10 -0.84 18.95
C GLN A 51 -8.37 -1.58 20.27
N SER A 52 -7.32 -2.05 20.97
CA SER A 52 -7.46 -2.69 22.28
C SER A 52 -8.06 -1.78 23.36
N PHE A 53 -8.01 -0.46 23.19
CA PHE A 53 -8.64 0.51 24.10
C PHE A 53 -10.13 0.71 23.80
N VAL A 54 -10.65 0.18 22.68
CA VAL A 54 -12.07 0.27 22.33
C VAL A 54 -12.82 -0.91 23.00
N PRO A 55 -13.75 -0.63 23.93
CA PRO A 55 -14.48 -1.69 24.62
C PRO A 55 -15.25 -2.58 23.64
N GLY A 56 -15.04 -3.90 23.72
CA GLY A 56 -15.71 -4.87 22.87
C GLY A 56 -15.01 -5.18 21.54
N ARG A 57 -13.80 -4.64 21.32
CA ARG A 57 -12.86 -5.09 20.27
C ARG A 57 -11.71 -5.84 20.92
N SER A 58 -11.29 -6.93 20.29
CA SER A 58 -10.10 -7.68 20.69
C SER A 58 -9.12 -7.64 19.52
N PRO A 59 -7.85 -7.24 19.75
CA PRO A 59 -6.85 -7.29 18.70
C PRO A 59 -6.71 -8.73 18.21
N ASP A 60 -6.93 -8.96 16.91
CA ASP A 60 -6.80 -10.26 16.27
C ASP A 60 -5.50 -10.26 15.46
N PHE A 61 -4.69 -11.30 15.67
CA PHE A 61 -3.50 -11.51 14.86
C PHE A 61 -3.85 -11.60 13.36
N ALA A 62 -5.06 -12.05 13.02
CA ALA A 62 -5.53 -12.07 11.63
C ALA A 62 -5.71 -10.67 11.02
N ASP A 63 -6.04 -9.64 11.80
CA ASP A 63 -6.21 -8.27 11.32
C ASP A 63 -4.85 -7.64 11.03
N TRP A 64 -3.87 -7.86 11.91
CA TRP A 64 -2.47 -7.49 11.64
C TRP A 64 -1.91 -8.16 10.37
N VAL A 65 -2.25 -9.43 10.12
CA VAL A 65 -1.86 -10.12 8.88
C VAL A 65 -2.55 -9.51 7.65
N ALA A 66 -3.83 -9.13 7.75
CA ALA A 66 -4.54 -8.44 6.68
C ALA A 66 -3.91 -7.08 6.37
N ASP A 67 -3.51 -6.34 7.40
CA ASP A 67 -2.83 -5.04 7.28
C ASP A 67 -1.47 -5.19 6.59
N ALA A 68 -0.66 -6.16 7.04
CA ALA A 68 0.64 -6.45 6.44
C ALA A 68 0.49 -6.84 4.95
N ALA A 69 -0.49 -7.67 4.62
CA ALA A 69 -0.80 -8.04 3.24
C ALA A 69 -1.23 -6.82 2.40
N GLY A 70 -2.04 -5.92 2.98
CA GLY A 70 -2.43 -4.65 2.38
C GLY A 70 -1.23 -3.78 2.06
N ILE A 71 -0.34 -3.53 3.03
CA ILE A 71 0.86 -2.69 2.85
C ILE A 71 1.72 -3.21 1.69
N LEU A 72 2.01 -4.52 1.67
CA LEU A 72 2.82 -5.14 0.62
C LEU A 72 2.15 -5.03 -0.75
N PHE A 73 0.83 -5.27 -0.81
CA PHE A 73 0.06 -5.11 -2.03
C PHE A 73 0.10 -3.66 -2.55
N GLY A 74 -0.09 -2.67 -1.67
CA GLY A 74 -0.05 -1.26 -2.02
C GLY A 74 1.32 -0.82 -2.56
N LEU A 75 2.41 -1.25 -1.91
CA LEU A 75 3.77 -0.99 -2.37
C LEU A 75 4.04 -1.61 -3.76
N PHE A 76 3.60 -2.84 -3.96
CA PHE A 76 3.69 -3.53 -5.25
C PHE A 76 2.87 -2.81 -6.34
N ALA A 77 1.62 -2.45 -6.03
CA ALA A 77 0.73 -1.76 -6.95
C ALA A 77 1.32 -0.40 -7.39
N HIS A 78 1.90 0.35 -6.45
CA HIS A 78 2.58 1.61 -6.77
C HIS A 78 3.79 1.38 -7.69
N HIS A 79 4.60 0.35 -7.41
CA HIS A 79 5.74 -0.01 -8.26
C HIS A 79 5.33 -0.38 -9.68
N ALA A 80 4.30 -1.23 -9.83
CA ALA A 80 3.73 -1.60 -11.11
C ALA A 80 3.20 -0.37 -11.87
N TRP A 81 2.45 0.50 -11.19
CA TRP A 81 1.91 1.73 -11.76
C TRP A 81 3.00 2.66 -12.30
N ARG A 82 4.11 2.83 -11.57
CA ARG A 82 5.26 3.63 -12.04
C ARG A 82 5.90 3.05 -13.30
N ARG A 83 6.09 1.73 -13.37
CA ARG A 83 6.62 1.07 -14.57
C ARG A 83 5.71 1.24 -15.77
N SER A 84 4.40 1.04 -15.60
CA SER A 84 3.41 1.22 -16.67
C SER A 84 3.30 2.67 -17.14
N ARG A 85 3.63 3.66 -16.29
CA ARG A 85 3.71 5.07 -16.71
C ARG A 85 4.97 5.36 -17.51
N ALA A 86 6.13 4.88 -17.05
CA ALA A 86 7.39 5.03 -17.78
C ALA A 86 7.32 4.40 -19.19
N ALA A 87 6.77 3.19 -19.30
CA ALA A 87 6.60 2.50 -20.58
C ALA A 87 5.64 3.24 -21.54
N ARG A 88 4.59 3.88 -21.01
CA ARG A 88 3.64 4.66 -21.81
C ARG A 88 4.22 5.98 -22.32
N SER A 89 5.05 6.65 -21.52
CA SER A 89 5.74 7.87 -21.95
C SER A 89 6.71 7.59 -23.11
N GLY A 90 7.50 6.51 -23.04
CA GLY A 90 8.42 6.14 -24.13
C GLY A 90 7.71 5.81 -25.45
N ARG A 91 6.55 5.13 -25.39
CA ARG A 91 5.76 4.79 -26.59
C ARG A 91 5.16 6.02 -27.28
N ARG A 92 4.80 7.06 -26.51
CA ARG A 92 4.29 8.34 -27.06
C ARG A 92 5.38 9.14 -27.76
N SER A 93 6.58 9.22 -27.19
CA SER A 93 7.71 9.92 -27.82
C SER A 93 8.11 9.30 -29.16
N VAL A 94 8.13 7.96 -29.26
CA VAL A 94 8.42 7.26 -30.52
C VAL A 94 7.34 7.52 -31.56
N ALA A 95 6.06 7.46 -31.20
CA ALA A 95 4.96 7.69 -32.15
C ALA A 95 4.95 9.13 -32.71
N GLY A 96 5.26 10.14 -31.89
CA GLY A 96 5.37 11.53 -32.35
C GLY A 96 6.56 11.76 -33.31
N ASN A 97 7.67 11.05 -33.10
CA ASN A 97 8.84 11.19 -33.99
C ASN A 97 8.65 10.52 -35.37
N ILE A 98 7.63 9.67 -35.54
CA ILE A 98 7.32 8.99 -36.82
C ILE A 98 6.30 9.78 -37.64
N SER A 99 5.47 10.63 -37.02
CA SER A 99 4.52 11.49 -37.75
C SER A 99 5.17 12.71 -38.38
N ASP A 100 6.39 13.06 -37.97
CA ASP A 100 7.09 14.30 -38.35
C ASP A 100 8.15 14.07 -39.46
N THR A 101 8.26 12.85 -39.99
CA THR A 101 9.17 12.45 -41.10
C THR A 101 8.40 12.06 -42.35
#